data_AF-A0A2S9PQV1-F1
#
_entry.id   AF-A0A2S9PQV1-F1
#
_cell.length_a   1.000
_cell.length_b   1.000
_cell.length_c   1.000
_cell.angle_alpha   90.00
_cell.angle_beta   90.00
_cell.angle_gamma   90.00
#
_symmetry.space_group_name_H-M   'P 1'
#
loop_
_entity.id
_entity.type
_entity.pdbx_description
1 polymer ?
#
loop_
_entity_poly.entity_id
_entity_poly.type
_entity_poly.pdbx_seq_one_letter_code
_entity_poly.pdbx_strand_id
1 'polypeptide(L)'
;MPTTTQPSDAGEPLGPLPQEFAAIVRPELPSLIQEIGIEITRAYPEYAQLLNGPHSAAIRYGVEQHIAAFAERIASPGAAVPLRDEACRRFGRFEAYEGRGLERLRGAYRLGARVALRRAKKVGRRYNLSPTLMLSFADTLFAYVDELEAVSREGYLEVRSGADGRSEALRRRLLHLVLAGSPVPRSAIAELCEQTGWVLPERVTLVALRSPAGAPAAPLDNDVLADLSDPQPHLLIPGPVDEERRAALTRAFPSAPSAVGLTVPTSCAADSVRWARRVLEL
;
A
#
# COMPACT_ATOMS: atom_id res chain seq x y z
N MET A 1 19.81 -43.44 -15.75
CA MET A 1 20.44 -42.13 -15.50
C MET A 1 19.59 -41.09 -16.21
N PRO A 2 18.76 -40.31 -15.50
CA PRO A 2 17.91 -39.32 -16.15
C PRO A 2 18.76 -38.13 -16.61
N THR A 3 18.59 -37.77 -17.87
CA THR A 3 19.27 -36.67 -18.55
C THR A 3 18.86 -35.36 -17.88
N THR A 4 19.82 -34.67 -17.26
CA THR A 4 19.64 -33.31 -16.74
C THR A 4 19.33 -32.37 -17.90
N THR A 5 18.12 -31.84 -17.93
CA THR A 5 17.70 -30.76 -18.82
C THR A 5 18.67 -29.60 -18.63
N GLN A 6 19.36 -29.18 -19.69
CA GLN A 6 20.18 -27.95 -19.66
C GLN A 6 19.31 -26.77 -19.21
N PRO A 7 19.87 -25.81 -18.46
CA PRO A 7 19.16 -24.57 -18.14
C PRO A 7 18.76 -23.90 -19.46
N SER A 8 17.45 -23.66 -19.59
CA SER A 8 16.83 -23.08 -20.77
C SER A 8 17.42 -21.70 -21.05
N ASP A 9 17.71 -21.44 -22.33
CA ASP A 9 18.04 -20.15 -22.94
C ASP A 9 16.95 -19.07 -22.74
N ALA A 10 15.85 -19.42 -22.05
CA ALA A 10 14.75 -18.54 -21.67
C ALA A 10 15.10 -17.49 -20.61
N GLY A 11 16.36 -17.42 -20.16
CA GLY A 11 16.81 -16.55 -19.07
C GLY A 11 17.86 -15.51 -19.44
N GLU A 12 18.39 -15.50 -20.68
CA GLU A 12 19.33 -14.45 -21.07
C GLU A 12 18.58 -13.14 -21.34
N PRO A 13 18.87 -12.03 -20.61
CA PRO A 13 18.20 -10.77 -20.85
C PRO A 13 18.48 -10.30 -22.27
N LEU A 14 17.45 -10.25 -23.12
CA LEU A 14 17.52 -9.56 -24.39
C LEU A 14 17.92 -8.11 -24.08
N GLY A 15 19.12 -7.70 -24.50
CA GLY A 15 19.88 -6.53 -24.02
C GLY A 15 19.12 -5.22 -23.74
N PRO A 16 19.77 -4.23 -23.10
CA PRO A 16 19.10 -3.08 -22.50
C PRO A 16 18.21 -2.34 -23.50
N LEU A 17 17.03 -1.91 -23.04
CA LEU A 17 16.12 -1.10 -23.85
C LEU A 17 16.84 0.20 -24.28
N PRO A 18 16.76 0.59 -25.57
CA PRO A 18 17.32 1.85 -26.01
C PRO A 18 16.69 3.02 -25.26
N GLN A 19 17.48 4.04 -24.92
CA GLN A 19 17.00 5.22 -24.20
C GLN A 19 15.85 5.95 -24.95
N GLU A 20 15.88 5.90 -26.27
CA GLU A 20 14.84 6.42 -27.17
C GLU A 20 13.47 5.79 -26.91
N PHE A 21 13.43 4.54 -26.44
CA PHE A 21 12.19 3.86 -26.08
C PHE A 21 11.52 4.51 -24.87
N ALA A 22 12.28 5.03 -23.90
CA ALA A 22 11.71 5.79 -22.79
C ALA A 22 11.00 7.06 -23.27
N ALA A 23 11.52 7.73 -24.31
CA ALA A 23 10.87 8.90 -24.91
C ALA A 23 9.53 8.57 -25.59
N ILE A 24 9.40 7.35 -26.12
CA ILE A 24 8.15 6.84 -26.71
C ILE A 24 7.14 6.44 -25.64
N VAL A 25 7.60 5.87 -24.51
CA VAL A 25 6.74 5.36 -23.44
C VAL A 25 6.26 6.48 -22.50
N ARG A 26 7.09 7.48 -22.19
CA ARG A 26 6.78 8.56 -21.24
C ARG A 26 5.43 9.26 -21.51
N PRO A 27 5.10 9.66 -22.75
CA PRO A 27 3.82 10.30 -23.05
C PRO A 27 2.58 9.42 -22.78
N GLU A 28 2.74 8.09 -22.79
CA GLU A 28 1.64 7.15 -22.60
C GLU A 28 1.32 6.91 -21.10
N LEU A 29 2.28 7.17 -20.20
CA LEU A 29 2.19 6.83 -18.77
C LEU A 29 0.94 7.40 -18.08
N PRO A 30 0.57 8.68 -18.23
CA PRO A 30 -0.59 9.22 -17.51
C PRO A 30 -1.88 8.47 -17.86
N SER A 31 -2.09 8.15 -19.14
CA SER A 31 -3.26 7.39 -19.58
C SER A 31 -3.19 5.91 -19.18
N LEU A 32 -1.99 5.33 -19.14
CA LEU A 32 -1.75 3.94 -18.73
C LEU A 32 -2.02 3.75 -17.23
N ILE A 33 -1.59 4.69 -16.39
CA ILE A 33 -1.87 4.70 -14.95
C ILE A 33 -3.37 4.66 -14.70
N GLN A 34 -4.14 5.51 -15.39
CA GLN A 34 -5.59 5.55 -15.27
C GLN A 34 -6.23 4.22 -15.71
N GLU A 35 -5.79 3.66 -16.84
CA GLU A 35 -6.27 2.36 -17.33
C GLU A 35 -5.99 1.22 -16.34
N ILE A 36 -4.78 1.16 -15.78
CA ILE A 36 -4.40 0.17 -14.76
C ILE A 36 -5.26 0.32 -13.51
N GLY A 37 -5.48 1.54 -13.02
CA GLY A 37 -6.33 1.79 -11.84
C GLY A 37 -7.77 1.32 -12.05
N ILE A 38 -8.36 1.58 -13.23
CA ILE A 38 -9.71 1.12 -13.57
C ILE A 38 -9.78 -0.41 -13.62
N GLU A 39 -8.79 -1.06 -14.25
CA GLU A 39 -8.80 -2.53 -14.37
C GLU A 39 -8.58 -3.22 -13.02
N ILE A 40 -7.69 -2.69 -12.16
CA ILE A 40 -7.46 -3.22 -10.81
C ILE A 40 -8.72 -3.09 -9.95
N THR A 41 -9.37 -1.92 -9.95
CA THR A 41 -10.60 -1.72 -9.16
C THR A 41 -11.75 -2.61 -9.60
N ARG A 42 -11.83 -2.96 -10.89
CA ARG A 42 -12.81 -3.93 -11.41
C ARG A 42 -12.50 -5.37 -10.98
N ALA A 43 -11.23 -5.75 -10.97
CA ALA A 43 -10.81 -7.11 -10.68
C ALA A 43 -10.76 -7.42 -9.17
N TYR A 44 -10.48 -6.41 -8.34
CA TYR A 44 -10.26 -6.56 -6.90
C TYR A 44 -11.10 -5.53 -6.11
N PRO A 45 -12.33 -5.89 -5.69
CA PRO A 45 -13.25 -4.99 -4.98
C PRO A 45 -12.67 -4.38 -3.68
N GLU A 46 -11.82 -5.13 -2.97
CA GLU A 46 -11.06 -4.63 -1.81
C GLU A 46 -10.20 -3.41 -2.16
N TYR A 47 -9.55 -3.40 -3.33
CA TYR A 47 -8.77 -2.27 -3.80
C TYR A 47 -9.67 -1.16 -4.35
N ALA A 48 -10.88 -1.47 -4.81
CA ALA A 48 -11.87 -0.46 -5.16
C ALA A 48 -12.29 0.39 -3.96
N GLN A 49 -12.42 -0.19 -2.77
CA GLN A 49 -12.73 0.57 -1.55
C GLN A 49 -11.60 1.55 -1.19
N LEU A 50 -10.35 1.10 -1.33
CA LEU A 50 -9.17 1.95 -1.14
C LEU A 50 -9.07 3.06 -2.20
N LEU A 51 -9.23 2.71 -3.47
CA LEU A 51 -9.04 3.60 -4.63
C LEU A 51 -10.23 4.51 -4.94
N ASN A 52 -11.42 4.25 -4.39
CA ASN A 52 -12.60 5.12 -4.48
C ASN A 52 -12.93 5.79 -3.14
N GLY A 53 -12.19 5.46 -2.09
CA GLY A 53 -12.30 6.09 -0.79
C GLY A 53 -11.76 7.52 -0.78
N PRO A 54 -11.82 8.20 0.38
CA PRO A 54 -11.41 9.60 0.51
C PRO A 54 -9.91 9.86 0.23
N HIS A 55 -9.11 8.80 0.04
CA HIS A 55 -7.63 8.86 -0.11
C HIS A 55 -7.13 8.26 -1.42
N SER A 56 -8.06 8.11 -2.37
CA SER A 56 -7.80 7.67 -3.73
C SER A 56 -6.64 8.43 -4.40
N ALA A 57 -6.50 9.74 -4.13
CA ALA A 57 -5.45 10.57 -4.70
C ALA A 57 -4.04 10.15 -4.27
N ALA A 58 -3.82 9.83 -3.00
CA ALA A 58 -2.50 9.46 -2.49
C ALA A 58 -2.09 8.05 -2.91
N ILE A 59 -3.04 7.12 -3.00
CA ILE A 59 -2.80 5.79 -3.55
C ILE A 59 -2.50 5.87 -5.05
N ARG A 60 -3.25 6.69 -5.80
CA ARG A 60 -2.96 6.97 -7.22
C ARG A 60 -1.57 7.56 -7.39
N TYR A 61 -1.20 8.53 -6.56
CA TYR A 61 0.15 9.11 -6.57
C TYR A 61 1.23 8.05 -6.32
N GLY A 62 1.02 7.13 -5.37
CA GLY A 62 1.94 6.00 -5.15
C GLY A 62 2.10 5.11 -6.39
N VAL A 63 0.98 4.77 -7.05
CA VAL A 63 0.99 3.99 -8.30
C VAL A 63 1.67 4.75 -9.44
N GLU A 64 1.45 6.07 -9.53
CA GLU A 64 2.12 6.96 -10.48
C GLU A 64 3.64 6.95 -10.29
N GLN A 65 4.11 7.03 -9.05
CA GLN A 65 5.54 6.97 -8.72
C GLN A 65 6.18 5.64 -9.14
N HIS A 66 5.49 4.50 -8.94
CA HIS A 66 5.99 3.20 -9.40
C HIS A 66 6.11 3.13 -10.92
N ILE A 67 5.08 3.59 -11.63
CA ILE A 67 5.07 3.55 -13.10
C ILE A 67 6.10 4.54 -13.68
N ALA A 68 6.30 5.70 -13.05
CA ALA A 68 7.36 6.64 -13.40
C ALA A 68 8.76 6.06 -13.12
N ALA A 69 8.96 5.38 -11.99
CA ALA A 69 10.21 4.72 -11.66
C ALA A 69 10.58 3.63 -12.68
N PHE A 70 9.60 2.89 -13.20
CA PHE A 70 9.82 1.95 -14.30
C PHE A 70 10.28 2.66 -15.58
N ALA A 71 9.65 3.77 -15.95
CA ALA A 71 10.08 4.55 -17.12
C ALA A 71 11.50 5.13 -16.96
N GLU A 72 11.88 5.50 -15.74
CA GLU A 72 13.23 5.97 -15.45
C GLU A 72 14.26 4.83 -15.50
N ARG A 73 13.89 3.62 -15.07
CA ARG A 73 14.72 2.41 -15.26
C ARG A 73 14.99 2.09 -16.72
N ILE A 74 13.98 2.28 -17.59
CA ILE A 74 14.16 2.14 -19.05
C ILE A 74 15.17 3.18 -19.56
N ALA A 75 15.10 4.42 -19.06
CA ALA A 75 15.99 5.50 -19.47
C ALA A 75 17.42 5.33 -18.93
N SER A 76 17.57 4.77 -17.73
CA SER A 76 18.83 4.65 -16.98
C SER A 76 18.92 3.31 -16.23
N PRO A 77 19.40 2.24 -16.88
CA PRO A 77 19.59 0.93 -16.23
C PRO A 77 20.63 1.04 -15.11
N GLY A 78 20.21 0.90 -13.85
CA GLY A 78 21.11 0.94 -12.68
C GLY A 78 20.84 2.06 -11.67
N ALA A 79 19.88 2.95 -11.92
CA ALA A 79 19.44 3.90 -10.91
C ALA A 79 18.75 3.17 -9.75
N ALA A 80 19.35 3.23 -8.55
CA ALA A 80 18.67 2.82 -7.33
C ALA A 80 17.48 3.77 -7.09
N VAL A 81 16.30 3.21 -6.85
CA VAL A 81 15.10 4.01 -6.52
C VAL A 81 14.63 3.64 -5.10
N PRO A 82 15.27 4.14 -4.03
CA PRO A 82 14.92 3.82 -2.64
C PRO A 82 13.45 4.07 -2.30
N LEU A 83 12.84 5.09 -2.93
CA LEU A 83 11.43 5.46 -2.76
C LEU A 83 10.45 4.40 -3.30
N ARG A 84 10.87 3.60 -4.29
CA ARG A 84 10.09 2.48 -4.84
C ARG A 84 10.02 1.33 -3.83
N ASP A 85 11.15 0.96 -3.27
CA ASP A 85 11.25 -0.23 -2.41
C ASP A 85 10.43 -0.08 -1.14
N GLU A 86 10.44 1.12 -0.56
CA GLU A 86 9.64 1.40 0.62
C GLU A 86 8.12 1.35 0.35
N ALA A 87 7.69 1.83 -0.81
CA ALA A 87 6.29 1.72 -1.22
C ALA A 87 5.88 0.25 -1.45
N CYS A 88 6.76 -0.60 -2.04
CA CYS A 88 6.54 -2.04 -2.16
C CYS A 88 6.44 -2.72 -0.80
N ARG A 89 7.40 -2.47 0.11
CA ARG A 89 7.36 -3.02 1.47
C ARG A 89 6.06 -2.62 2.17
N ARG A 90 5.60 -1.39 1.99
CA ARG A 90 4.33 -0.91 2.53
C ARG A 90 3.12 -1.68 2.00
N PHE A 91 3.07 -2.04 0.72
CA PHE A 91 2.00 -2.92 0.21
C PHE A 91 2.05 -4.31 0.82
N GLY A 92 3.25 -4.87 0.98
CA GLY A 92 3.46 -6.14 1.69
C GLY A 92 2.94 -6.12 3.13
N ARG A 93 3.35 -5.10 3.88
CA ARG A 93 2.89 -4.85 5.24
C ARG A 93 1.38 -4.69 5.29
N PHE A 94 0.79 -3.91 4.38
CA PHE A 94 -0.65 -3.70 4.28
C PHE A 94 -1.43 -5.02 4.13
N GLU A 95 -1.00 -5.92 3.23
CA GLU A 95 -1.65 -7.23 3.09
C GLU A 95 -1.53 -8.09 4.36
N ALA A 96 -0.37 -8.08 5.02
CA ALA A 96 -0.17 -8.80 6.28
C ALA A 96 -1.05 -8.25 7.41
N TYR A 97 -1.15 -6.92 7.53
CA TYR A 97 -1.98 -6.26 8.54
C TYR A 97 -3.47 -6.54 8.34
N GLU A 98 -3.92 -6.65 7.10
CA GLU A 98 -5.30 -7.02 6.78
C GLU A 98 -5.59 -8.52 6.99
N GLY A 99 -4.58 -9.31 7.37
CA GLY A 99 -4.67 -10.76 7.51
C GLY A 99 -4.91 -11.48 6.19
N ARG A 100 -4.56 -10.85 5.07
CA ARG A 100 -4.65 -11.42 3.72
C ARG A 100 -3.33 -12.07 3.32
N GLY A 101 -3.37 -12.89 2.27
CA GLY A 101 -2.17 -13.39 1.60
C GLY A 101 -1.74 -12.45 0.47
N LEU A 102 -0.52 -12.62 -0.03
CA LEU A 102 0.02 -11.82 -1.13
C LEU A 102 -0.60 -12.13 -2.51
N GLU A 103 -1.47 -13.14 -2.62
CA GLU A 103 -2.04 -13.57 -3.91
C GLU A 103 -2.80 -12.45 -4.64
N ARG A 104 -3.52 -11.60 -3.90
CA ARG A 104 -4.25 -10.45 -4.47
C ARG A 104 -3.28 -9.38 -4.98
N LEU A 105 -2.24 -9.07 -4.21
CA LEU A 105 -1.23 -8.10 -4.60
C LEU A 105 -0.46 -8.56 -5.84
N ARG A 106 -0.02 -9.83 -5.87
CA ARG A 106 0.60 -10.47 -7.05
C ARG A 106 -0.34 -10.43 -8.26
N GLY A 107 -1.61 -10.74 -8.03
CA GLY A 107 -2.65 -10.66 -9.06
C GLY A 107 -2.82 -9.26 -9.64
N ALA A 108 -2.73 -8.21 -8.82
CA ALA A 108 -2.78 -6.81 -9.24
C ALA A 108 -1.54 -6.42 -10.07
N TYR A 109 -0.32 -6.82 -9.65
CA TYR A 109 0.90 -6.58 -10.43
C TYR A 109 0.84 -7.25 -11.81
N ARG A 110 0.42 -8.52 -11.88
CA ARG A 110 0.23 -9.24 -13.14
C ARG A 110 -0.82 -8.61 -14.04
N LEU A 111 -1.90 -8.06 -13.46
CA LEU A 111 -2.91 -7.32 -14.22
C LEU A 111 -2.33 -6.02 -14.79
N GLY A 112 -1.62 -5.23 -13.99
CA GLY A 112 -0.92 -4.03 -14.43
C GLY A 112 0.04 -4.30 -15.58
N ALA A 113 0.86 -5.35 -15.47
CA ALA A 113 1.78 -5.79 -16.52
C ALA A 113 1.05 -6.17 -17.83
N ARG A 114 -0.08 -6.89 -17.75
CA ARG A 114 -0.88 -7.22 -18.93
C ARG A 114 -1.47 -5.98 -19.61
N VAL A 115 -1.90 -4.98 -18.84
CA VAL A 115 -2.37 -3.69 -19.39
C VAL A 115 -1.22 -2.97 -20.09
N ALA A 116 -0.05 -2.90 -19.46
CA ALA A 116 1.15 -2.29 -20.04
C ALA A 116 1.59 -2.98 -21.35
N LEU A 117 1.60 -4.32 -21.42
CA LEU A 117 1.90 -5.06 -22.65
C LEU A 117 0.86 -4.80 -23.77
N ARG A 118 -0.44 -4.74 -23.42
CA ARG A 118 -1.50 -4.37 -24.39
C ARG A 118 -1.27 -2.96 -24.94
N ARG A 119 -0.84 -2.02 -24.09
CA ARG A 119 -0.50 -0.65 -24.49
C ARG A 119 0.74 -0.62 -25.38
N ALA A 120 1.82 -1.28 -24.96
CA ALA A 120 3.07 -1.37 -25.71
C ALA A 120 2.84 -1.98 -27.11
N LYS A 121 1.96 -2.99 -27.25
CA LYS A 121 1.59 -3.54 -28.57
C LYS A 121 0.95 -2.49 -29.50
N LYS A 122 0.10 -1.60 -28.97
CA LYS A 122 -0.52 -0.53 -29.77
C LYS A 122 0.52 0.53 -30.18
N VAL A 123 1.36 0.94 -29.25
CA VAL A 123 2.45 1.90 -29.46
C VAL A 123 3.49 1.34 -30.45
N GLY A 124 3.88 0.07 -30.28
CA GLY A 124 4.81 -0.61 -31.15
C GLY A 124 4.37 -0.66 -32.60
N ARG A 125 3.06 -0.84 -32.86
CA ARG A 125 2.49 -0.73 -34.22
C ARG A 125 2.55 0.69 -34.77
N ARG A 126 2.31 1.70 -33.93
CA ARG A 126 2.33 3.12 -34.34
C ARG A 126 3.73 3.60 -34.72
N TYR A 127 4.75 3.14 -34.01
CA TYR A 127 6.15 3.52 -34.20
C TYR A 127 6.98 2.48 -34.95
N ASN A 128 6.34 1.44 -35.50
CA ASN A 128 6.97 0.32 -36.21
C ASN A 128 8.15 -0.31 -35.44
N LEU A 129 7.97 -0.51 -34.13
CA LEU A 129 8.99 -1.07 -33.25
C LEU A 129 9.26 -2.54 -33.61
N SER A 130 10.53 -2.94 -33.53
CA SER A 130 10.92 -4.31 -33.87
C SER A 130 10.35 -5.33 -32.87
N PRO A 131 10.05 -6.56 -33.31
CA PRO A 131 9.64 -7.64 -32.41
C PRO A 131 10.65 -7.91 -31.29
N THR A 132 11.95 -7.83 -31.59
CA THR A 132 13.03 -7.97 -30.60
C THR A 132 12.94 -6.91 -29.51
N LEU A 133 12.69 -5.65 -29.87
CA LEU A 133 12.55 -4.57 -28.90
C LEU A 133 11.29 -4.76 -28.04
N MET A 134 10.20 -5.26 -28.63
CA MET A 134 8.98 -5.61 -27.90
C MET A 134 9.18 -6.77 -26.92
N LEU A 135 10.05 -7.74 -27.24
CA LEU A 135 10.42 -8.83 -26.35
C LEU A 135 11.32 -8.34 -25.21
N SER A 136 12.36 -7.54 -25.49
CA SER A 136 13.17 -6.88 -24.47
C SER A 136 12.33 -6.05 -23.50
N PHE A 137 11.29 -5.38 -24.00
CA PHE A 137 10.34 -4.65 -23.15
C PHE A 137 9.56 -5.56 -22.22
N ALA A 138 9.07 -6.69 -22.75
CA ALA A 138 8.34 -7.66 -21.95
C ALA A 138 9.23 -8.27 -20.85
N ASP A 139 10.47 -8.65 -21.18
CA ASP A 139 11.44 -9.18 -20.21
C ASP A 139 11.75 -8.16 -19.11
N THR A 140 12.01 -6.90 -19.50
CA THR A 140 12.25 -5.82 -18.55
C THR A 140 11.05 -5.58 -17.63
N LEU A 141 9.83 -5.67 -18.15
CA LEU A 141 8.60 -5.52 -17.38
C LEU A 141 8.39 -6.68 -16.40
N PHE A 142 8.63 -7.93 -16.83
CA PHE A 142 8.50 -9.09 -15.95
C PHE A 142 9.54 -9.09 -14.85
N ALA A 143 10.81 -8.81 -15.17
CA ALA A 143 11.85 -8.64 -14.17
C ALA A 143 11.49 -7.53 -13.16
N TYR A 144 10.90 -6.44 -13.62
CA TYR A 144 10.42 -5.38 -12.73
C TYR A 144 9.29 -5.87 -11.80
N VAL A 145 8.30 -6.60 -12.33
CA VAL A 145 7.23 -7.20 -11.51
C VAL A 145 7.78 -8.16 -10.45
N ASP A 146 8.74 -9.02 -10.82
CA ASP A 146 9.37 -9.97 -9.91
C ASP A 146 10.11 -9.25 -8.77
N GLU A 147 10.78 -8.14 -9.06
CA GLU A 147 11.39 -7.26 -8.04
C GLU A 147 10.33 -6.66 -7.10
N LEU A 148 9.21 -6.14 -7.64
CA LEU A 148 8.12 -5.61 -6.80
C LEU A 148 7.54 -6.69 -5.88
N GLU A 149 7.35 -7.91 -6.39
CA GLU A 149 6.86 -9.05 -5.62
C GLU A 149 7.85 -9.45 -4.51
N ALA A 150 9.15 -9.47 -4.80
CA ALA A 150 10.19 -9.79 -3.83
C ALA A 150 10.22 -8.78 -2.67
N VAL A 151 10.24 -7.49 -2.96
CA VAL A 151 10.27 -6.42 -1.95
C VAL A 151 8.95 -6.37 -1.16
N SER A 152 7.81 -6.59 -1.82
CA SER A 152 6.52 -6.68 -1.11
C SER A 152 6.48 -7.90 -0.17
N ARG A 153 7.13 -9.01 -0.54
CA ARG A 153 7.23 -10.18 0.35
C ARG A 153 8.07 -9.89 1.59
N GLU A 154 9.13 -9.09 1.49
CA GLU A 154 9.91 -8.66 2.65
C GLU A 154 9.03 -7.94 3.67
N GLY A 155 8.30 -6.90 3.23
CA GLY A 155 7.36 -6.17 4.10
C GLY A 155 6.26 -7.07 4.68
N TYR A 156 5.76 -8.05 3.93
CA TYR A 156 4.79 -9.02 4.44
C TYR A 156 5.38 -9.89 5.56
N LEU A 157 6.61 -10.37 5.36
CA LEU A 157 7.28 -11.21 6.34
C LEU A 157 7.68 -10.44 7.60
N GLU A 158 8.08 -9.17 7.49
CA GLU A 158 8.37 -8.30 8.64
C GLU A 158 7.23 -8.34 9.68
N VAL A 159 5.98 -8.21 9.22
CA VAL A 159 4.79 -8.26 10.09
C VAL A 159 4.54 -9.67 10.61
N ARG A 160 4.80 -10.70 9.80
CA ARG A 160 4.43 -12.09 10.14
C ARG A 160 5.46 -12.80 11.01
N SER A 161 6.73 -12.39 10.97
CA SER A 161 7.84 -13.03 11.70
C SER A 161 7.97 -12.55 13.16
N GLY A 162 7.41 -11.39 13.51
CA GLY A 162 7.35 -10.92 14.89
C GLY A 162 6.12 -11.48 15.63
N ALA A 163 6.31 -12.02 16.84
CA ALA A 163 5.18 -12.24 17.76
C ALA A 163 4.42 -10.92 18.01
N ASP A 164 5.19 -9.83 18.15
CA ASP A 164 4.68 -8.46 18.23
C ASP A 164 3.98 -8.02 16.94
N GLY A 165 4.55 -8.34 15.77
CA GLY A 165 3.96 -8.00 14.47
C GLY A 165 2.60 -8.66 14.20
N ARG A 166 2.39 -9.88 14.70
CA ARG A 166 1.08 -10.55 14.66
C ARG A 166 0.06 -9.85 15.57
N SER A 167 0.47 -9.45 16.78
CA SER A 167 -0.38 -8.71 17.71
C SER A 167 -0.75 -7.34 17.14
N GLU A 168 0.22 -6.61 16.60
CA GLU A 168 0.00 -5.33 15.92
C GLU A 168 -0.93 -5.47 14.70
N ALA A 169 -0.79 -6.55 13.92
CA ALA A 169 -1.68 -6.83 12.79
C ALA A 169 -3.13 -7.06 13.22
N LEU A 170 -3.34 -7.85 14.28
CA LEU A 170 -4.68 -8.07 14.82
C LEU A 170 -5.29 -6.77 15.36
N ARG A 171 -4.50 -5.96 16.08
CA ARG A 171 -4.95 -4.65 16.61
C ARG A 171 -5.27 -3.66 15.49
N ARG A 172 -4.50 -3.65 14.41
CA ARG A 172 -4.78 -2.80 13.24
C ARG A 172 -6.01 -3.25 12.48
N ARG A 173 -6.19 -4.57 12.30
CA ARG A 173 -7.40 -5.12 11.70
C ARG A 173 -8.64 -4.77 12.52
N LEU A 174 -8.53 -4.82 13.84
CA LEU A 174 -9.60 -4.39 14.75
C LEU A 174 -9.94 -2.90 14.55
N LEU A 175 -8.94 -2.02 14.47
CA LEU A 175 -9.13 -0.61 14.15
C LEU A 175 -9.88 -0.42 12.82
N HIS A 176 -9.48 -1.13 11.77
CA HIS A 176 -10.12 -1.03 10.46
C HIS A 176 -11.56 -1.53 10.47
N LEU A 177 -11.88 -2.60 11.20
CA LEU A 177 -13.26 -3.06 11.36
C LEU A 177 -14.12 -2.05 12.13
N VAL A 178 -13.58 -1.41 13.17
CA VAL A 178 -14.29 -0.35 13.91
C VAL A 178 -14.56 0.85 13.00
N LEU A 179 -13.60 1.23 12.16
CA LEU A 179 -13.73 2.35 11.23
C LEU A 179 -14.61 2.05 10.00
N ALA A 180 -14.69 0.80 9.56
CA ALA A 180 -15.57 0.40 8.45
C ALA A 180 -17.05 0.59 8.80
N GLY A 181 -17.40 0.59 10.09
CA GLY A 181 -18.77 0.80 10.57
C GLY A 181 -19.71 -0.37 10.22
N SER A 182 -21.02 -0.15 10.36
CA SER A 182 -22.02 -1.16 9.98
C SER A 182 -22.12 -1.26 8.45
N PRO A 183 -22.16 -2.46 7.83
CA PRO A 183 -22.62 -3.74 8.38
C PRO A 183 -21.50 -4.76 8.68
N VAL A 184 -20.47 -4.39 9.44
CA VAL A 184 -19.50 -5.38 9.94
C VAL A 184 -20.18 -6.33 10.96
N PRO A 185 -20.01 -7.66 10.84
CA PRO A 185 -20.54 -8.61 11.82
C PRO A 185 -19.95 -8.33 13.20
N ARG A 186 -20.81 -8.13 14.21
CA ARG A 186 -20.38 -7.88 15.60
C ARG A 186 -19.50 -9.03 16.14
N SER A 187 -19.71 -10.25 15.66
CA SER A 187 -18.87 -11.42 16.00
C SER A 187 -17.42 -11.25 15.57
N ALA A 188 -17.15 -10.68 14.40
CA ALA A 188 -15.79 -10.46 13.91
C ALA A 188 -15.01 -9.45 14.76
N ILE A 189 -15.70 -8.41 15.27
CA ILE A 189 -15.10 -7.45 16.20
C ILE A 189 -14.85 -8.13 17.56
N ALA A 190 -15.82 -8.90 18.07
CA ALA A 190 -15.69 -9.61 19.33
C ALA A 190 -14.52 -10.61 19.34
N GLU A 191 -14.37 -11.41 18.29
CA GLU A 191 -13.25 -12.35 18.13
C GLU A 191 -11.88 -11.65 18.15
N LEU A 192 -11.76 -10.50 17.47
CA LEU A 192 -10.51 -9.72 17.48
C LEU A 192 -10.27 -9.05 18.83
N CYS A 193 -11.30 -8.57 19.52
CA CYS A 193 -11.18 -8.06 20.89
C CYS A 193 -10.64 -9.14 21.84
N GLU A 194 -11.17 -10.38 21.76
CA GLU A 194 -10.68 -11.52 22.56
C GLU A 194 -9.22 -11.86 22.24
N GLN A 195 -8.85 -11.93 20.97
CA GLN A 195 -7.49 -12.26 20.54
C GLN A 195 -6.45 -11.18 20.91
N THR A 196 -6.87 -9.92 21.02
CA THR A 196 -5.99 -8.78 21.31
C THR A 196 -6.03 -8.32 22.76
N GLY A 197 -6.98 -8.84 23.57
CA GLY A 197 -7.26 -8.34 24.91
C GLY A 197 -7.80 -6.91 24.95
N TRP A 198 -8.23 -6.36 23.81
CA TRP A 198 -8.72 -4.99 23.70
C TRP A 198 -10.22 -4.94 23.96
N VAL A 199 -10.65 -4.08 24.90
CA VAL A 199 -12.06 -3.93 25.25
C VAL A 199 -12.69 -2.87 24.36
N LEU A 200 -13.80 -3.22 23.71
CA LEU A 200 -14.55 -2.28 22.86
C LEU A 200 -15.22 -1.20 23.74
N PRO A 201 -14.77 0.07 23.67
CA PRO A 201 -15.35 1.14 24.47
C PRO A 201 -16.69 1.60 23.87
N GLU A 202 -17.52 2.28 24.66
CA GLU A 202 -18.76 2.91 24.16
C GLU A 202 -18.48 4.16 23.32
N ARG A 203 -17.40 4.88 23.64
CA ARG A 203 -16.98 6.11 22.99
C ARG A 203 -15.52 6.05 22.62
N VAL A 204 -15.17 6.67 21.50
CA VAL A 204 -13.80 6.75 20.98
C VAL A 204 -13.49 8.15 20.49
N THR A 205 -12.20 8.50 20.50
CA THR A 205 -11.67 9.69 19.84
C THR A 205 -10.57 9.26 18.88
N LEU A 206 -10.66 9.70 17.63
CA LEU A 206 -9.66 9.41 16.62
C LEU A 206 -8.68 10.57 16.52
N VAL A 207 -7.39 10.27 16.40
CA VAL A 207 -6.33 11.24 16.17
C VAL A 207 -5.74 10.97 14.80
N ALA A 208 -5.78 11.95 13.91
CA ALA A 208 -5.12 11.86 12.63
C ALA A 208 -3.71 12.45 12.74
N LEU A 209 -2.77 11.88 11.99
CA LEU A 209 -1.38 12.31 11.89
C LEU A 209 -1.09 12.70 10.44
N ARG A 210 -0.22 13.70 10.24
CA ARG A 210 0.29 14.02 8.91
C ARG A 210 1.30 12.95 8.47
N SER A 211 1.14 12.44 7.26
CA SER A 211 2.10 11.55 6.63
C SER A 211 3.37 12.30 6.22
N PRO A 212 4.57 11.70 6.37
CA PRO A 212 4.83 10.44 7.05
C PRO A 212 4.87 10.62 8.58
N ALA A 213 4.19 9.73 9.33
CA ALA A 213 4.22 9.79 10.80
C ALA A 213 5.47 9.15 11.41
N GLY A 214 6.10 8.20 10.71
CA GLY A 214 7.22 7.42 11.24
C GLY A 214 6.82 6.48 12.38
N ALA A 215 7.83 5.83 12.98
CA ALA A 215 7.66 5.03 14.19
C ALA A 215 7.51 5.94 15.42
N PRO A 216 6.70 5.55 16.42
CA PRO A 216 6.53 6.37 17.62
C PRO A 216 7.84 6.43 18.42
N ALA A 217 8.22 7.63 18.87
CA ALA A 217 9.42 7.88 19.66
C ALA A 217 9.30 7.40 21.12
N ALA A 218 8.07 7.16 21.58
CA ALA A 218 7.74 6.60 22.88
C ALA A 218 6.61 5.57 22.72
N PRO A 219 6.56 4.53 23.57
CA PRO A 219 5.51 3.52 23.49
C PRO A 219 4.13 4.14 23.68
N LEU A 220 3.17 3.69 22.87
CA LEU A 220 1.75 4.03 23.02
C LEU A 220 1.13 3.19 24.12
N ASP A 221 0.07 3.72 24.74
CA ASP A 221 -0.69 2.97 25.73
C ASP A 221 -1.33 1.71 25.11
N ASN A 222 -1.43 0.64 25.89
CA ASN A 222 -1.95 -0.67 25.44
C ASN A 222 -3.42 -0.63 25.00
N ASP A 223 -4.17 0.43 25.31
CA ASP A 223 -5.55 0.62 24.89
C ASP A 223 -5.68 1.46 23.61
N VAL A 224 -4.58 2.02 23.09
CA VAL A 224 -4.54 2.78 21.84
C VAL A 224 -4.36 1.84 20.65
N LEU A 225 -5.25 1.91 19.67
CA LEU A 225 -5.08 1.23 18.40
C LEU A 225 -4.43 2.19 17.39
N ALA A 226 -3.48 1.70 16.60
CA ALA A 226 -2.70 2.52 15.67
C ALA A 226 -2.62 1.88 14.29
N ASP A 227 -2.89 2.69 13.26
CA ASP A 227 -2.40 2.44 11.91
C ASP A 227 -1.52 3.62 11.50
N LEU A 228 -0.19 3.43 11.52
CA LEU A 228 0.78 4.47 11.14
C LEU A 228 1.19 4.36 9.66
N SER A 229 0.45 3.59 8.87
CA SER A 229 0.72 3.45 7.44
C SER A 229 0.34 4.71 6.69
N ASP A 230 1.20 5.12 5.78
CA ASP A 230 0.86 6.12 4.78
C ASP A 230 -0.26 5.61 3.86
N PRO A 231 -1.08 6.50 3.28
CA PRO A 231 -0.95 7.96 3.32
C PRO A 231 -1.57 8.63 4.56
N GLN A 232 -2.16 7.86 5.47
CA GLN A 232 -3.00 8.41 6.53
C GLN A 232 -2.84 7.72 7.86
N PRO A 233 -1.71 8.01 8.52
CA PRO A 233 -1.50 7.54 9.87
C PRO A 233 -2.58 8.09 10.80
N HIS A 234 -3.16 7.22 11.63
CA HIS A 234 -4.20 7.56 12.59
C HIS A 234 -4.23 6.61 13.78
N LEU A 235 -4.79 7.10 14.88
CA LEU A 235 -4.88 6.43 16.17
C LEU A 235 -6.32 6.46 16.66
N LEU A 236 -6.75 5.41 17.36
CA LEU A 236 -8.01 5.35 18.07
C LEU A 236 -7.73 5.27 19.57
N ILE A 237 -8.33 6.20 20.30
CA ILE A 237 -8.23 6.33 21.75
C ILE A 237 -9.60 6.05 22.36
N PRO A 238 -9.70 5.16 23.36
CA PRO A 238 -10.93 4.96 24.13
C PRO A 238 -11.31 6.22 24.91
N GLY A 239 -12.56 6.66 24.76
CA GLY A 239 -13.10 7.81 25.50
C GLY A 239 -12.55 9.17 25.04
N PRO A 240 -12.74 10.23 25.85
CA PRO A 240 -12.22 11.56 25.57
C PRO A 240 -10.69 11.63 25.76
N VAL A 241 -10.04 12.49 24.98
CA VAL A 241 -8.60 12.77 25.11
C VAL A 241 -8.40 13.83 26.19
N ASP A 242 -7.92 13.41 27.35
CA ASP A 242 -7.50 14.28 28.45
C ASP A 242 -6.06 14.81 28.23
N GLU A 243 -5.59 15.62 29.18
CA GLU A 243 -4.27 16.25 29.09
C GLU A 243 -3.13 15.23 29.18
N GLU A 244 -3.32 14.13 29.93
CA GLU A 244 -2.32 13.06 30.05
C GLU A 244 -2.14 12.32 28.72
N ARG A 245 -3.25 11.93 28.09
CA ARG A 245 -3.22 11.31 26.75
C ARG A 245 -2.66 12.25 25.70
N ARG A 246 -2.97 13.54 25.78
CA ARG A 246 -2.38 14.55 24.89
C ARG A 246 -0.87 14.61 25.06
N ALA A 247 -0.37 14.66 26.29
CA ALA A 247 1.07 14.65 26.58
C ALA A 247 1.74 13.34 26.12
N ALA A 248 1.07 12.19 26.24
CA ALA A 248 1.56 10.92 25.72
C ALA A 248 1.69 10.94 24.18
N LEU A 249 0.69 11.45 23.47
CA LEU A 249 0.73 11.60 22.01
C LEU A 249 1.85 12.54 21.56
N THR A 250 2.04 13.68 22.23
CA THR A 250 3.12 14.62 21.90
C THR A 250 4.50 14.00 22.11
N ARG A 251 4.68 13.15 23.13
CA ARG A 251 5.94 12.40 23.33
C ARG A 251 6.14 11.32 22.27
N ALA A 252 5.08 10.62 21.88
CA ALA A 252 5.17 9.57 20.85
C ALA A 252 5.43 10.15 19.46
N PHE A 253 4.87 11.31 19.14
CA PHE A 253 4.97 11.96 17.83
C PHE A 253 5.39 13.44 17.94
N PRO A 254 6.64 13.72 18.36
CA PRO A 254 7.08 15.09 18.61
C PRO A 254 7.17 15.94 17.33
N SER A 255 7.38 15.29 16.18
CA SER A 255 7.64 15.94 14.89
C SER A 255 6.48 15.83 13.91
N ALA A 256 5.43 15.07 14.22
CA ALA A 256 4.32 14.82 13.30
C ALA A 256 3.12 15.70 13.67
N PRO A 257 2.72 16.66 12.80
CA PRO A 257 1.47 17.38 13.00
C PRO A 257 0.31 16.41 13.19
N SER A 258 -0.48 16.62 14.24
CA SER A 258 -1.63 15.78 14.56
C SER A 258 -2.85 16.63 14.83
N ALA A 259 -4.03 16.07 14.57
CA ALA A 259 -5.30 16.67 14.96
C ALA A 259 -6.16 15.65 15.70
N VAL A 260 -6.76 16.09 16.79
CA VAL A 260 -7.68 15.29 17.60
C VAL A 260 -9.09 15.51 17.10
N GLY A 261 -9.78 14.42 16.77
CA GLY A 261 -11.18 14.42 16.36
C GLY A 261 -12.15 14.59 17.52
N LEU A 262 -13.44 14.48 17.23
CA LEU A 262 -14.49 14.55 18.24
C LEU A 262 -14.64 13.22 18.97
N THR A 263 -14.94 13.25 20.27
CA THR A 263 -15.29 12.05 21.04
C THR A 263 -16.71 11.61 20.70
N VAL A 264 -16.83 10.50 19.97
CA VAL A 264 -18.10 10.00 19.41
C VAL A 264 -18.39 8.58 19.91
N PRO A 265 -19.64 8.11 19.82
CA PRO A 265 -19.94 6.68 19.98
C PRO A 265 -19.11 5.83 19.02
N THR A 266 -18.72 4.62 19.42
CA THR A 266 -17.82 3.76 18.63
C THR A 266 -18.36 3.42 17.24
N SER A 267 -19.69 3.34 17.08
CA SER A 267 -20.34 3.18 15.77
C SER A 267 -20.10 4.33 14.79
N CYS A 268 -19.69 5.50 15.30
CA CYS A 268 -19.42 6.72 14.54
C CYS A 268 -17.91 7.03 14.46
N ALA A 269 -17.03 6.07 14.78
CA ALA A 269 -15.58 6.25 14.79
C ALA A 269 -15.03 6.88 13.48
N ALA A 270 -15.60 6.49 12.33
CA ALA A 270 -15.27 7.05 11.02
C ALA A 270 -15.48 8.57 10.93
N ASP A 271 -16.49 9.11 11.61
CA ASP A 271 -16.75 10.56 11.62
C ASP A 271 -15.68 11.31 12.39
N SER A 272 -15.21 10.74 13.50
CA SER A 272 -14.15 11.35 14.33
C SER A 272 -12.86 11.53 13.53
N VAL A 273 -12.41 10.48 12.81
CA VAL A 273 -11.19 10.57 11.99
C VAL A 273 -11.38 11.48 10.77
N ARG A 274 -12.59 11.50 10.19
CA ARG A 274 -12.92 12.40 9.08
C ARG A 274 -12.76 13.87 9.49
N TRP A 275 -13.27 14.26 10.66
CA TRP A 275 -13.11 15.62 11.16
C TRP A 275 -11.67 15.94 11.55
N ALA A 276 -10.96 15.01 12.21
CA ALA A 276 -9.55 15.17 12.54
C ALA A 276 -8.70 15.45 11.29
N ARG A 277 -8.90 14.68 10.22
CA ARG A 277 -8.20 14.87 8.94
C ARG A 277 -8.53 16.21 8.30
N ARG A 278 -9.80 16.63 8.37
CA ARG A 278 -10.20 17.94 7.82
C ARG A 278 -9.50 19.10 8.52
N VAL A 279 -9.30 19.01 9.83
CA VAL A 279 -8.54 20.00 10.60
C VAL A 279 -7.06 19.99 10.25
N LEU A 280 -6.48 18.83 9.96
CA LEU A 280 -5.09 18.70 9.50
C LEU A 280 -4.81 19.28 8.12
N GLU A 281 -5.85 19.53 7.31
CA GLU A 281 -5.76 20.15 6.00
C GLU A 281 -5.82 21.69 6.04
N LEU A 282 -6.25 22.27 7.18
CA LEU A 282 -6.31 23.72 7.40
C LEU A 282 -4.94 24.28 7.80
#